data_AF-A0A557SYA4-F1
#
_entry.id   AF-A0A557SYA4-F1
#
_cell.length_a   1.000
_cell.length_b   1.000
_cell.length_c   1.000
_cell.angle_alpha   90.00
_cell.angle_beta   90.00
_cell.angle_gamma   90.00
#
_symmetry.space_group_name_H-M   'P 1'
#
loop_
_entity.id
_entity.type
_entity.pdbx_description
1 polymer ?
#
loop_
_entity_poly.entity_id
_entity_poly.type
_entity_poly.pdbx_seq_one_letter_code
_entity_poly.pdbx_strand_id
1 'polypeptide(L)' 'MIISPEIENMFAKQINANTVSLPSGHLSPLSHPDQTAQFISKAAIN' A
#
# COMPACT_ATOMS: atom_id res chain seq x y z
N MET A 1 2.00 -4.86 14.71
CA MET A 1 0.61 -5.30 14.43
C MET A 1 0.58 -5.67 12.97
N ILE A 2 0.14 -6.88 12.60
CA ILE A 2 0.00 -7.30 11.20
C ILE A 2 -1.48 -7.25 10.88
N ILE A 3 -1.87 -6.39 9.93
CA ILE A 3 -3.22 -6.34 9.36
C ILE A 3 -3.21 -7.29 8.16
N SER A 4 -4.25 -8.11 7.98
CA SER A 4 -4.31 -8.98 6.81
C SER A 4 -4.59 -8.15 5.54
N PRO A 5 -4.13 -8.59 4.36
CA PRO A 5 -4.44 -7.90 3.10
C PRO A 5 -5.95 -7.75 2.84
N GLU A 6 -6.76 -8.68 3.34
CA GLU A 6 -8.22 -8.60 3.23
C GLU A 6 -8.80 -7.44 4.05
N ILE A 7 -8.31 -7.24 5.28
CA ILE A 7 -8.73 -6.14 6.15
C ILE A 7 -8.24 -4.79 5.57
N GLU A 8 -7.00 -4.73 5.05
CA GLU A 8 -6.49 -3.53 4.36
C GLU A 8 -7.40 -3.13 3.18
N ASN A 9 -7.83 -4.10 2.37
CA ASN A 9 -8.74 -3.87 1.25
C ASN A 9 -10.15 -3.45 1.70
N MET A 10 -10.65 -4.02 2.79
CA MET A 10 -11.94 -3.63 3.36
C MET A 10 -11.92 -2.14 3.75
N PHE A 11 -10.91 -1.70 4.50
CA PHE A 11 -10.78 -0.30 4.90
C PHE A 11 -10.56 0.63 3.71
N ALA A 12 -9.69 0.25 2.76
CA ALA A 12 -9.42 1.05 1.57
C ALA A 12 -10.69 1.32 0.75
N LYS A 13 -11.56 0.31 0.58
CA LYS A 13 -12.86 0.46 -0.11
C LYS A 13 -13.77 1.46 0.58
N GLN A 14 -13.82 1.46 1.91
CA GLN A 14 -14.70 2.36 2.67
C GLN A 14 -14.35 3.84 2.48
N ILE A 15 -13.08 4.15 2.21
CA ILE A 15 -12.60 5.52 2.00
C ILE A 15 -12.33 5.85 0.53
N ASN A 16 -12.71 4.98 -0.41
CA ASN A 16 -12.40 5.10 -1.84
C ASN A 16 -10.90 5.35 -2.12
N ALA A 17 -10.02 4.67 -1.37
CA ALA A 17 -8.58 4.82 -1.55
C ALA A 17 -8.10 4.16 -2.84
N ASN A 18 -7.11 4.78 -3.48
CA ASN A 18 -6.31 4.14 -4.52
C ASN A 18 -5.31 3.18 -3.88
N THR A 19 -5.25 1.93 -4.35
CA THR A 19 -4.44 0.87 -3.72
C THR A 19 -3.49 0.19 -4.71
N VAL A 20 -2.42 -0.40 -4.17
CA VAL A 20 -1.52 -1.30 -4.89
C VAL A 20 -1.26 -2.52 -4.02
N SER A 21 -1.36 -3.72 -4.61
CA SER A 21 -0.99 -4.97 -3.94
C SER A 21 0.46 -5.32 -4.22
N LEU A 22 1.25 -5.50 -3.17
CA LEU A 22 2.65 -5.90 -3.25
C LEU A 22 2.87 -7.22 -2.47
N PRO A 23 3.68 -8.16 -2.99
CA PRO A 23 4.01 -9.39 -2.27
C PRO A 23 5.05 -9.09 -1.17
N SER A 24 4.67 -8.33 -0.14
CA SER A 24 5.51 -7.94 1.00
C SER A 24 5.08 -8.60 2.31
N GLY A 25 6.02 -8.67 3.26
CA GLY A 25 5.71 -8.93 4.67
C GLY A 25 5.24 -7.65 5.38
N HIS A 26 5.57 -7.51 6.68
CA HIS A 26 5.14 -6.36 7.47
C HIS A 26 5.66 -5.00 6.94
N LEU A 27 6.85 -4.97 6.33
CA LEU A 27 7.54 -3.72 5.97
C LEU A 27 7.78 -3.65 4.45
N SER A 28 6.77 -3.19 3.71
CA SER A 28 6.89 -2.87 2.29
C SER A 28 7.96 -1.82 1.97
N PRO A 29 8.21 -0.77 2.79
CA PRO A 29 9.26 0.21 2.47
C PRO A 29 10.69 -0.36 2.54
N LEU A 30 10.90 -1.48 3.22
CA LEU A 30 12.21 -2.14 3.31
C LEU A 30 12.38 -3.23 2.25
N SER A 31 11.31 -3.97 1.96
CA SER A 31 11.34 -5.07 0.98
C SER A 31 11.15 -4.61 -0.46
N HIS A 32 10.42 -3.51 -0.66
CA HIS A 32 10.04 -2.96 -1.96
C HIS A 32 10.20 -1.42 -1.99
N PRO A 33 11.38 -0.88 -1.61
CA PRO A 33 11.59 0.55 -1.44
C PRO A 33 11.26 1.35 -2.71
N ASP A 34 11.65 0.84 -3.88
CA ASP A 34 11.43 1.51 -5.16
C ASP A 34 9.94 1.56 -5.53
N GLN A 35 9.21 0.44 -5.38
CA GLN A 35 7.77 0.43 -5.65
C GLN A 35 7.00 1.33 -4.68
N THR A 36 7.38 1.33 -3.40
CA THR A 36 6.79 2.22 -2.40
C THR A 36 7.04 3.69 -2.74
N ALA A 37 8.28 4.06 -3.07
CA ALA A 37 8.62 5.44 -3.44
C ALA A 37 7.90 5.90 -4.72
N GLN A 38 7.79 5.02 -5.72
CA GLN A 38 7.05 5.31 -6.95
C GLN A 38 5.54 5.49 -6.70
N PHE A 39 4.94 4.66 -5.85
CA PHE A 39 3.52 4.78 -5.51
C PHE A 39 3.22 6.09 -4.78
N ILE A 40 4.06 6.47 -3.80
CA ILE A 40 3.94 7.75 -3.09
C ILE A 40 4.13 8.93 -4.06
N SER A 41 5.15 8.87 -4.93
CA SER A 41 5.41 9.94 -5.89
C SER A 41 4.23 10.14 -6.85
N LYS A 42 3.61 9.05 -7.32
CA LYS A 42 2.39 9.12 -8.15
C LYS A 42 1.21 9.74 -7.41
N ALA A 43 1.08 9.50 -6.11
CA ALA A 43 0.01 10.06 -5.29
C ALA A 43 0.22 11.54 -4.98
N ALA A 44 1.47 12.02 -4.89
CA ALA A 44 1.79 13.41 -4.55
C ALA A 44 1.61 14.40 -5.73
N ILE A 45 1.62 13.88 -6.97
CA ILE A 45 1.58 14.69 -8.19
C ILE A 45 0.19 14.62 -8.87
N ASN A 46 -0.70 13.73 -8.40
CA ASN A 46 -2.12 13.69 -8.80
C ASN A 46 -2.98 14.51 -7.83
#